data_AF-A0ABD1SR48-F1
#
_entry.id   AF-A0ABD1SR48-F1
#
_cell.length_a   1.000
_cell.length_b   1.000
_cell.length_c   1.000
_cell.angle_alpha   90.00
_cell.angle_beta   90.00
_cell.angle_gamma   90.00
#
_symmetry.space_group_name_H-M   'P 1'
#
loop_
_entity.id
_entity.type
_entity.pdbx_description
1 polymer ?
#
loop_
_entity_poly.entity_id
_entity_poly.type
_entity_poly.pdbx_seq_one_letter_code
_entity_poly.pdbx_strand_id
1 'polypeptide(L)'
;MHDMSAILKEKCSSSFGRGVGGRVLQRMSPVCRSEDARKVDRHRPASDDIVRASRLLDNEIRILKEKIEENQEKIKLNKHLPYLVGNLVDILEMNPEDVAKEDGANIDLNSQRKGKCVVLKMSTHQERYPEYINNLPPPAQVAQFFKDKTTIDRIKIFDVNPDILRAFAGTGIFVAVTVPNGEIPNLVNIKYARRWAGNNIKPFYPQTKINYVLVGNEVLYWGPQNLIDNLVSAMRTLHIALIRSGIQGVNVTMAHSLGILESSQPPSLAKFRSGWDKGDLAPMVQFLQETKSPFMVNPYPYFGYSLE
;
A
#
# COMPACT_ATOMS: atom_id res chain seq x y z
N MET A 1 19.05 -0.48 -31.33
CA MET A 1 19.52 0.92 -31.51
C MET A 1 18.61 1.78 -30.65
N HIS A 2 19.04 2.57 -29.66
CA HIS A 2 20.33 3.12 -29.35
C HIS A 2 20.58 3.18 -27.85
N ASP A 3 21.88 3.13 -27.55
CA ASP A 3 22.57 3.19 -26.28
C ASP A 3 22.38 4.55 -25.57
N MET A 4 22.14 4.50 -24.27
CA MET A 4 21.78 5.63 -23.42
C MET A 4 23.02 6.18 -22.69
N SER A 5 24.14 6.34 -23.42
CA SER A 5 25.43 6.77 -22.86
C SER A 5 25.82 8.24 -23.16
N ALA A 6 24.93 9.07 -23.73
CA ALA A 6 25.30 10.39 -24.25
C ALA A 6 24.74 11.64 -23.53
N ILE A 7 23.98 11.53 -22.41
CA ILE A 7 23.33 12.71 -21.77
C ILE A 7 24.06 13.18 -20.50
N LEU A 8 25.39 13.02 -20.42
CA LEU A 8 26.20 13.55 -19.31
C LEU A 8 27.50 14.25 -19.77
N LYS A 9 27.49 14.88 -20.96
CA LYS A 9 28.66 15.61 -21.49
C LYS A 9 28.38 17.02 -22.03
N GLU A 10 27.39 17.71 -21.47
CA GLU A 10 27.16 19.14 -21.76
C GLU A 10 26.80 19.91 -20.50
N LYS A 11 27.82 20.26 -19.69
CA LYS A 11 27.72 21.36 -18.71
C LYS A 11 29.05 21.89 -18.20
N CYS A 12 30.09 21.92 -19.06
CA CYS A 12 31.37 22.54 -18.73
C CYS A 12 32.04 23.14 -19.98
N SER A 13 31.47 24.20 -20.55
CA SER A 13 32.22 25.18 -21.38
C SER A 13 31.28 26.30 -21.85
N SER A 14 31.11 27.36 -21.05
CA SER A 14 30.68 28.67 -21.57
C SER A 14 30.82 29.76 -20.51
N SER A 15 32.04 30.17 -20.21
CA SER A 15 32.29 31.50 -19.61
C SER A 15 33.75 31.87 -19.76
N PHE A 16 34.18 32.15 -20.99
CA PHE A 16 35.34 32.98 -21.29
C PHE A 16 35.07 33.75 -22.59
N GLY A 17 34.49 34.94 -22.45
CA GLY A 17 34.31 35.93 -23.50
C GLY A 17 35.39 37.02 -23.38
N ARG A 18 35.94 37.41 -24.53
CA ARG A 18 37.10 38.29 -24.74
C ARG A 18 36.82 39.77 -24.43
N GLY A 19 37.85 40.52 -24.05
CA GLY A 19 37.88 41.99 -24.02
C GLY A 19 39.29 42.54 -23.82
N VAL A 20 39.71 43.45 -24.70
CA VAL A 20 41.09 43.90 -25.03
C VAL A 20 41.69 44.95 -24.06
N GLY A 21 43.02 44.90 -23.84
CA GLY A 21 43.87 46.12 -23.86
C GLY A 21 44.68 46.50 -22.60
N GLY A 22 46.02 46.55 -22.71
CA GLY A 22 46.90 47.37 -21.84
C GLY A 22 48.24 46.73 -21.43
N ARG A 23 49.35 47.32 -21.86
CA ARG A 23 50.77 46.96 -21.61
C ARG A 23 51.23 47.21 -20.17
N VAL A 24 52.27 46.49 -19.72
CA VAL A 24 53.59 46.95 -19.16
C VAL A 24 54.35 45.70 -18.64
N LEU A 25 55.45 45.27 -19.30
CA LEU A 25 56.87 45.27 -18.84
C LEU A 25 57.07 44.81 -17.37
N GLN A 26 58.03 43.99 -16.93
CA GLN A 26 59.30 43.48 -17.44
C GLN A 26 59.85 42.44 -16.42
N ARG A 27 60.66 41.47 -16.90
CA ARG A 27 61.80 40.77 -16.23
C ARG A 27 61.57 39.68 -15.16
N MET A 28 61.94 38.45 -15.58
CA MET A 28 62.45 37.30 -14.78
C MET A 28 63.82 37.66 -14.14
N SER A 29 64.36 37.11 -13.03
CA SER A 29 64.47 35.74 -12.49
C SER A 29 64.96 35.79 -11.00
N PRO A 30 65.48 34.71 -10.34
CA PRO A 30 64.77 33.68 -9.55
C PRO A 30 65.34 33.42 -8.11
N VAL A 31 64.83 32.37 -7.43
CA VAL A 31 65.47 31.46 -6.42
C VAL A 31 64.68 31.26 -5.10
N CYS A 32 63.97 30.12 -5.06
CA CYS A 32 63.87 29.03 -4.06
C CYS A 32 63.72 29.21 -2.53
N ARG A 33 62.87 28.31 -1.99
CA ARG A 33 62.71 27.73 -0.61
C ARG A 33 61.90 28.58 0.39
N SER A 34 60.99 28.06 1.21
CA SER A 34 60.75 26.69 1.73
C SER A 34 59.29 26.49 2.22
N GLU A 35 58.86 25.23 2.25
CA GLU A 35 57.98 24.57 3.26
C GLU A 35 56.56 25.11 3.53
N ASP A 36 55.54 24.45 2.95
CA ASP A 36 54.55 23.64 3.70
C ASP A 36 53.40 23.17 2.79
N ALA A 37 53.54 21.96 2.22
CA ALA A 37 52.44 21.28 1.55
C ALA A 37 52.15 19.97 2.29
N ARG A 38 51.12 19.97 3.14
CA ARG A 38 50.57 18.76 3.75
C ARG A 38 50.08 17.82 2.64
N LYS A 39 50.76 16.68 2.52
CA LYS A 39 50.46 15.54 1.66
C LYS A 39 49.03 15.04 1.91
N VAL A 40 48.16 15.12 0.90
CA VAL A 40 46.93 14.32 0.86
C VAL A 40 47.33 12.93 0.40
N ASP A 41 47.44 11.99 1.34
CA ASP A 41 47.68 10.58 1.03
C ASP A 41 46.42 9.97 0.41
N ARG A 42 46.42 9.80 -0.92
CA ARG A 42 45.40 8.99 -1.59
C ARG A 42 45.84 7.53 -1.44
N HIS A 43 45.37 6.87 -0.39
CA HIS A 43 45.48 5.42 -0.27
C HIS A 43 44.80 4.78 -1.49
N ARG A 44 45.61 4.30 -2.44
CA ARG A 44 45.13 3.39 -3.50
C ARG A 44 44.74 2.09 -2.77
N PRO A 45 43.51 1.57 -2.94
CA PRO A 45 43.18 0.27 -2.37
C PRO A 45 44.20 -0.75 -2.87
N ALA A 46 44.74 -1.55 -1.94
CA ALA A 46 45.69 -2.59 -2.30
C ALA A 46 45.00 -3.55 -3.26
N SER A 47 45.75 -4.15 -4.19
CA SER A 47 45.21 -5.09 -5.18
C SER A 47 44.35 -6.19 -4.52
N ASP A 48 44.71 -6.58 -3.30
CA ASP A 48 44.03 -7.62 -2.52
C ASP A 48 42.65 -7.19 -1.99
N ASP A 49 42.45 -5.90 -1.71
CA ASP A 49 41.16 -5.37 -1.24
C ASP A 49 40.15 -5.30 -2.40
N ILE A 50 40.64 -4.94 -3.59
CA ILE A 50 39.85 -4.96 -4.83
C ILE A 50 39.44 -6.40 -5.17
N VAL A 51 40.36 -7.36 -5.02
CA VAL A 51 40.09 -8.78 -5.27
C VAL A 51 39.06 -9.33 -4.27
N ARG A 52 39.13 -8.95 -2.98
CA ARG A 52 38.13 -9.36 -1.99
C ARG A 52 36.75 -8.77 -2.27
N ALA A 53 36.68 -7.47 -2.58
CA ALA A 53 35.42 -6.81 -2.93
C ALA A 53 34.79 -7.43 -4.18
N SER A 54 35.59 -7.76 -5.20
CA SER A 54 35.12 -8.45 -6.40
C SER A 54 34.50 -9.80 -6.07
N ARG A 55 35.15 -10.60 -5.22
CA ARG A 55 34.62 -11.93 -4.81
C ARG A 55 33.31 -11.83 -4.04
N LEU A 56 33.13 -10.79 -3.22
CA LEU A 56 31.89 -10.56 -2.49
C LEU A 56 30.75 -10.20 -3.45
N LEU A 57 31.02 -9.31 -4.41
CA LEU A 57 30.06 -8.95 -5.45
C LEU A 57 29.69 -10.15 -6.34
N ASP A 58 30.66 -10.98 -6.70
CA ASP A 58 30.42 -12.19 -7.50
C ASP A 58 29.52 -13.20 -6.77
N ASN A 59 29.71 -13.36 -5.46
CA ASN A 59 28.84 -14.18 -4.62
C ASN A 59 27.42 -13.61 -4.52
N GLU A 60 27.30 -12.29 -4.37
CA GLU A 60 26.00 -11.61 -4.28
C GLU A 60 25.24 -11.69 -5.61
N ILE A 61 25.92 -11.53 -6.74
CA ILE A 61 25.37 -11.74 -8.08
C ILE A 61 24.89 -13.19 -8.26
N ARG A 62 25.64 -14.18 -7.76
CA ARG A 62 25.24 -15.59 -7.85
C ARG A 62 23.95 -15.86 -7.09
N ILE A 63 23.86 -15.37 -5.84
CA ILE A 63 22.66 -15.52 -5.00
C ILE A 63 21.45 -14.83 -5.65
N LEU A 64 21.65 -13.63 -6.22
CA LEU A 64 20.58 -12.92 -6.92
C LEU A 64 20.12 -13.66 -8.18
N LYS A 65 21.03 -14.31 -8.91
CA LYS A 65 20.67 -15.14 -10.08
C LYS A 65 19.84 -16.35 -9.70
N GLU A 66 20.21 -17.07 -8.64
CA GLU A 66 19.44 -18.20 -8.13
C GLU A 66 18.02 -17.77 -7.71
N LYS A 67 17.88 -16.64 -7.00
CA LYS A 67 16.56 -16.07 -6.64
C LYS A 67 15.73 -15.66 -7.86
N ILE A 68 16.37 -15.15 -8.92
CA ILE A 68 15.68 -14.82 -10.17
C ILE A 68 15.17 -16.09 -10.85
N GLU A 69 15.98 -17.15 -10.89
CA GLU A 69 15.62 -18.43 -11.49
C GLU A 69 14.46 -19.11 -10.73
N GLU A 70 14.53 -19.15 -9.40
CA GLU A 70 13.44 -19.64 -8.55
C GLU A 70 12.15 -18.83 -8.75
N ASN A 71 12.24 -17.50 -8.86
CA ASN A 71 11.10 -16.66 -9.15
C ASN A 71 10.53 -16.90 -10.57
N GLN A 72 11.39 -17.16 -11.55
CA GLN A 72 10.94 -17.54 -12.90
C GLN A 72 10.19 -18.86 -12.91
N GLU A 73 10.62 -19.84 -12.11
CA GLU A 73 9.91 -21.11 -11.94
C GLU A 73 8.57 -20.93 -11.23
N LYS A 74 8.50 -20.13 -10.17
CA LYS A 74 7.24 -19.76 -9.51
C LYS A 74 6.27 -19.07 -10.49
N ILE A 75 6.78 -18.21 -11.37
CA ILE A 75 5.98 -17.58 -12.43
C ILE A 75 5.48 -18.62 -13.46
N LYS A 76 6.32 -19.59 -13.86
CA LYS A 76 5.91 -20.67 -14.77
C LYS A 76 4.84 -21.57 -14.13
N LEU A 77 4.97 -21.90 -12.85
CA LEU A 77 4.00 -22.70 -12.10
C LEU A 77 2.65 -21.96 -12.01
N ASN A 78 2.68 -20.65 -11.74
CA ASN A 78 1.48 -19.79 -11.75
C ASN A 78 0.84 -19.67 -13.15
N LYS A 79 1.59 -19.83 -14.24
CA LYS A 79 1.04 -19.88 -15.60
C LYS A 79 0.30 -21.20 -15.91
N HIS A 80 0.52 -22.27 -15.15
CA HIS A 80 -0.13 -23.58 -15.33
C HIS A 80 -1.43 -23.76 -14.54
N LEU A 81 -1.90 -22.74 -13.81
CA LEU A 81 -3.24 -22.70 -13.21
C LEU A 81 -4.16 -21.82 -14.08
N PRO A 82 -4.82 -22.36 -15.12
CA PRO A 82 -5.48 -21.54 -16.14
C PRO A 82 -6.95 -21.27 -15.81
N TYR A 83 -7.37 -21.28 -14.54
CA TYR A 83 -8.77 -21.03 -14.18
C TYR A 83 -8.88 -20.20 -12.91
N LEU A 84 -9.51 -19.03 -13.05
CA LEU A 84 -9.87 -18.08 -12.00
C LEU A 84 -8.74 -17.20 -11.45
N VAL A 85 -7.96 -16.55 -12.33
CA VAL A 85 -7.35 -15.25 -11.97
C VAL A 85 -8.42 -14.15 -12.06
N GLY A 86 -9.51 -14.31 -11.28
CA GLY A 86 -9.99 -13.14 -10.56
C GLY A 86 -8.94 -12.93 -9.48
N ASN A 87 -8.37 -11.74 -9.34
CA ASN A 87 -7.40 -11.45 -8.30
C ASN A 87 -8.10 -11.56 -6.93
N LEU A 88 -8.18 -12.80 -6.47
CA LEU A 88 -8.68 -13.26 -5.21
C LEU A 88 -7.49 -13.13 -4.30
N VAL A 89 -7.36 -11.95 -3.69
CA VAL A 89 -6.09 -11.53 -3.07
C VAL A 89 -5.83 -12.33 -1.81
N ASP A 90 -6.87 -12.67 -1.04
CA ASP A 90 -6.77 -13.49 0.17
C ASP A 90 -8.09 -14.23 0.43
N ILE A 91 -7.99 -15.50 0.84
CA ILE A 91 -9.08 -16.27 1.47
C ILE A 91 -8.74 -16.34 2.95
N LEU A 92 -9.57 -15.74 3.81
CA LEU A 92 -9.43 -15.94 5.25
C LEU A 92 -10.35 -17.09 5.66
N GLU A 93 -9.76 -18.22 6.04
CA GLU A 93 -10.45 -19.32 6.72
C GLU A 93 -10.23 -19.16 8.23
N MET A 94 -11.31 -18.99 8.99
CA MET A 94 -11.24 -19.03 10.45
C MET A 94 -11.38 -20.49 10.91
N ASN A 95 -10.30 -21.06 11.47
CA ASN A 95 -10.29 -22.43 11.95
C ASN A 95 -11.14 -22.59 13.24
N PRO A 96 -11.90 -23.69 13.38
CA PRO A 96 -12.84 -23.89 14.47
C PRO A 96 -12.21 -24.23 15.84
N GLU A 97 -10.91 -24.54 15.89
CA GLU A 97 -10.22 -24.91 17.14
C GLU A 97 -9.47 -23.75 17.81
N ASP A 98 -9.31 -22.61 17.13
CA ASP A 98 -8.57 -21.45 17.65
C ASP A 98 -9.41 -20.54 18.57
N VAL A 99 -10.65 -20.91 18.88
CA VAL A 99 -11.47 -20.21 19.89
C VAL A 99 -11.07 -20.69 21.29
N ALA A 100 -9.83 -20.45 21.66
CA ALA A 100 -9.49 -20.36 23.07
C ALA A 100 -10.37 -19.24 23.68
N LYS A 101 -11.08 -19.57 24.76
CA LYS A 101 -11.85 -18.59 25.53
C LYS A 101 -10.88 -17.53 26.07
N GLU A 102 -10.71 -16.44 25.34
CA GLU A 102 -10.03 -15.25 25.86
C GLU A 102 -11.03 -14.43 26.69
N ASP A 103 -10.91 -14.54 28.01
CA ASP A 103 -11.48 -13.58 28.95
C ASP A 103 -10.70 -12.25 28.81
N GLY A 104 -11.36 -11.18 28.33
CA GLY A 104 -10.84 -9.82 28.57
C GLY A 104 -11.08 -8.71 27.54
N ALA A 105 -11.60 -9.00 26.34
CA ALA A 105 -11.98 -7.95 25.39
C ALA A 105 -13.49 -7.96 25.14
N ASN A 106 -14.10 -6.79 24.96
CA ASN A 106 -15.51 -6.68 24.56
C ASN A 106 -15.78 -7.64 23.39
N ILE A 107 -16.57 -8.68 23.65
CA ILE A 107 -16.87 -9.74 22.69
C ILE A 107 -17.71 -9.11 21.57
N ASP A 108 -17.10 -8.87 20.41
CA ASP A 108 -17.85 -8.48 19.22
C ASP A 108 -18.65 -9.69 18.72
N LEU A 109 -19.98 -9.56 18.75
CA LEU A 109 -20.91 -10.59 18.26
C LEU A 109 -20.71 -10.89 16.77
N ASN A 110 -20.10 -9.99 15.99
CA ASN A 110 -19.70 -10.26 14.61
C ASN A 110 -18.46 -11.15 14.52
N SER A 111 -17.56 -11.15 15.50
CA SER A 111 -16.40 -12.05 15.56
C SER A 111 -16.79 -13.51 15.79
N GLN A 112 -18.01 -13.76 16.27
CA GLN A 112 -18.59 -15.10 16.40
C GLN A 112 -19.31 -15.59 15.13
N ARG A 113 -19.51 -14.73 14.13
CA ARG A 113 -20.22 -15.10 12.91
C ARG A 113 -19.31 -15.91 12.00
N LYS A 114 -19.65 -17.19 11.84
CA LYS A 114 -19.01 -18.10 10.89
C LYS A 114 -19.32 -17.64 9.46
N GLY A 115 -18.29 -17.26 8.69
CA GLY A 115 -18.40 -16.83 7.29
C GLY A 115 -17.04 -16.88 6.60
N LYS A 116 -17.03 -17.03 5.27
CA LYS A 116 -15.79 -16.98 4.47
C LYS A 116 -15.75 -15.66 3.74
N CYS A 117 -14.63 -14.94 3.87
CA CYS A 117 -14.46 -13.65 3.23
C CYS A 117 -13.33 -13.67 2.19
N VAL A 118 -13.49 -12.81 1.21
CA VAL A 118 -12.53 -12.67 0.12
C VAL A 118 -12.29 -11.21 -0.23
N VAL A 119 -11.05 -10.87 -0.54
CA VAL A 119 -10.71 -9.55 -1.08
C VAL A 119 -10.72 -9.64 -2.61
N LEU A 120 -11.61 -8.87 -3.23
CA LEU A 120 -11.78 -8.82 -4.68
C LEU A 120 -11.07 -7.60 -5.25
N LYS A 121 -10.06 -7.86 -6.07
CA LYS A 121 -9.49 -6.85 -6.94
C LYS A 121 -10.05 -7.01 -8.35
N MET A 122 -11.22 -6.44 -8.56
CA MET A 122 -11.80 -6.29 -9.90
C MET A 122 -11.55 -4.84 -10.34
N SER A 123 -10.47 -4.61 -11.08
CA SER A 123 -10.14 -3.26 -11.55
C SER A 123 -10.93 -2.97 -12.83
N THR A 124 -11.68 -1.86 -12.86
CA THR A 124 -11.98 -1.16 -14.13
C THR A 124 -10.96 -0.07 -14.44
N HIS A 125 -10.10 0.28 -13.47
CA HIS A 125 -9.00 1.20 -13.71
C HIS A 125 -7.88 0.46 -14.44
N GLN A 126 -7.77 0.76 -15.73
CA GLN A 126 -6.73 0.31 -16.63
C GLN A 126 -5.41 1.03 -16.33
N GLU A 127 -4.93 0.93 -15.08
CA GLU A 127 -3.65 1.47 -14.69
C GLU A 127 -2.59 0.36 -14.63
N ARG A 128 -1.76 0.39 -15.68
CA ARG A 128 -0.34 0.02 -15.69
C ARG A 128 0.07 -1.44 -15.89
N TYR A 129 -0.82 -2.37 -16.26
CA TYR A 129 -0.41 -3.68 -16.82
C TYR A 129 -1.44 -4.19 -17.86
N PRO A 130 -1.42 -3.68 -19.10
CA PRO A 130 -2.47 -3.95 -20.10
C PRO A 130 -2.50 -5.39 -20.63
N GLU A 131 -1.47 -6.20 -20.41
CA GLU A 131 -1.37 -7.52 -21.06
C GLU A 131 -1.96 -8.68 -20.23
N TYR A 132 -2.29 -8.47 -18.95
CA TYR A 132 -2.76 -9.54 -18.06
C TYR A 132 -4.16 -9.33 -17.46
N ILE A 133 -4.80 -8.17 -17.66
CA ILE A 133 -6.09 -7.80 -17.03
C ILE A 133 -7.29 -7.91 -18.01
N ASN A 134 -7.08 -8.38 -19.25
CA ASN A 134 -8.14 -8.39 -20.26
C ASN A 134 -9.13 -9.57 -20.16
N ASN A 135 -8.96 -10.50 -19.20
CA ASN A 135 -9.76 -11.73 -19.11
C ASN A 135 -10.51 -11.91 -17.77
N LEU A 136 -10.77 -10.83 -17.04
CA LEU A 136 -11.59 -10.95 -15.83
C LEU A 136 -13.06 -11.25 -16.19
N PRO A 137 -13.73 -12.21 -15.53
CA PRO A 137 -15.15 -12.43 -15.73
C PRO A 137 -15.96 -11.17 -15.41
N PRO A 138 -17.08 -10.91 -16.12
CA PRO A 138 -17.97 -9.80 -15.79
C PRO A 138 -18.46 -9.85 -14.33
N PRO A 139 -18.67 -8.69 -13.66
CA PRO A 139 -19.06 -8.67 -12.26
C PRO A 139 -20.29 -9.52 -11.92
N ALA A 140 -21.29 -9.59 -12.81
CA ALA A 140 -22.47 -10.43 -12.64
C ALA A 140 -22.14 -11.92 -12.59
N GLN A 141 -21.21 -12.39 -13.41
CA GLN A 141 -20.76 -13.79 -13.38
C GLN A 141 -20.01 -14.10 -12.08
N VAL A 142 -19.18 -13.17 -11.60
CA VAL A 142 -18.46 -13.30 -10.33
C VAL A 142 -19.44 -13.35 -9.15
N ALA A 143 -20.43 -12.46 -9.13
CA ALA A 143 -21.46 -12.43 -8.09
C ALA A 143 -22.27 -13.73 -8.06
N GLN A 144 -22.69 -14.23 -9.24
CA GLN A 144 -23.41 -15.50 -9.35
C GLN A 144 -22.55 -16.69 -8.94
N PHE A 145 -21.26 -16.69 -9.32
CA PHE A 145 -20.31 -17.72 -8.89
C PHE A 145 -20.18 -17.76 -7.37
N PHE A 146 -19.99 -16.62 -6.70
CA PHE A 146 -19.91 -16.62 -5.24
C PHE A 146 -21.21 -17.11 -4.60
N LYS A 147 -22.36 -16.65 -5.12
CA LYS A 147 -23.67 -17.03 -4.60
C LYS A 147 -23.96 -18.53 -4.74
N ASP A 148 -23.66 -19.12 -5.89
CA ASP A 148 -24.13 -20.47 -6.23
C ASP A 148 -23.06 -21.56 -6.06
N LYS A 149 -21.78 -21.19 -6.15
CA LYS A 149 -20.66 -22.13 -6.25
C LYS A 149 -19.69 -22.07 -5.08
N THR A 150 -19.92 -21.17 -4.13
CA THR A 150 -19.03 -21.01 -2.97
C THR A 150 -19.82 -20.80 -1.68
N THR A 151 -19.12 -20.83 -0.55
CA THR A 151 -19.65 -20.46 0.76
C THR A 151 -19.21 -19.05 1.18
N ILE A 152 -18.64 -18.27 0.26
CA ILE A 152 -18.19 -16.90 0.50
C ILE A 152 -19.42 -16.00 0.70
N ASP A 153 -19.50 -15.37 1.86
CA ASP A 153 -20.62 -14.52 2.25
C ASP A 153 -20.21 -13.04 2.43
N ARG A 154 -18.91 -12.73 2.28
CA ARG A 154 -18.38 -11.37 2.38
C ARG A 154 -17.30 -11.09 1.35
N ILE A 155 -17.34 -9.91 0.75
CA ILE A 155 -16.33 -9.42 -0.18
C ILE A 155 -15.81 -8.05 0.24
N LYS A 156 -14.54 -7.74 -0.02
CA LYS A 156 -13.97 -6.37 0.02
C LYS A 156 -13.57 -5.95 -1.38
N ILE A 157 -13.98 -4.76 -1.81
CA ILE A 157 -13.52 -4.12 -3.04
C ILE A 157 -12.73 -2.84 -2.74
N PHE A 158 -11.79 -2.50 -3.62
CA PHE A 158 -10.86 -1.38 -3.42
C PHE A 158 -11.39 -0.02 -3.92
N ASP A 159 -12.61 0.01 -4.45
CA ASP A 159 -13.28 1.23 -4.91
C ASP A 159 -14.80 1.15 -4.62
N VAL A 160 -15.57 2.01 -5.30
CA VAL A 160 -17.04 2.04 -5.27
C VAL A 160 -17.61 1.81 -6.68
N ASN A 161 -17.04 0.83 -7.41
CA ASN A 161 -17.46 0.56 -8.78
C ASN A 161 -18.96 0.21 -8.87
N PRO A 162 -19.74 0.96 -9.65
CA PRO A 162 -21.20 0.80 -9.70
C PRO A 162 -21.65 -0.50 -10.38
N ASP A 163 -20.87 -1.06 -11.31
CA ASP A 163 -21.18 -2.34 -11.97
C ASP A 163 -21.02 -3.51 -11.01
N ILE A 164 -19.97 -3.49 -10.18
CA ILE A 164 -19.78 -4.48 -9.12
C ILE A 164 -20.91 -4.34 -8.09
N LEU A 165 -21.19 -3.13 -7.62
CA LEU A 165 -22.23 -2.92 -6.63
C LEU A 165 -23.61 -3.37 -7.13
N ARG A 166 -23.95 -3.13 -8.41
CA ARG A 166 -25.17 -3.67 -9.02
C ARG A 166 -25.16 -5.19 -9.11
N ALA A 167 -24.04 -5.79 -9.51
CA ALA A 167 -23.93 -7.24 -9.65
C ALA A 167 -24.19 -8.00 -8.33
N PHE A 168 -23.81 -7.41 -7.20
CA PHE A 168 -24.02 -8.02 -5.88
C PHE A 168 -25.41 -7.72 -5.27
N ALA A 169 -26.26 -6.93 -5.93
CA ALA A 169 -27.61 -6.66 -5.45
C ALA A 169 -28.46 -7.94 -5.34
N GLY A 170 -29.13 -8.14 -4.20
CA GLY A 170 -29.99 -9.31 -3.98
C GLY A 170 -29.26 -10.65 -3.86
N THR A 171 -27.91 -10.67 -3.87
CA THR A 171 -27.14 -11.91 -3.67
C THR A 171 -27.14 -12.37 -2.22
N GLY A 172 -27.31 -11.44 -1.28
CA GLY A 172 -27.22 -11.69 0.15
C GLY A 172 -25.80 -11.64 0.72
N ILE A 173 -24.78 -11.52 -0.15
CA ILE A 173 -23.36 -11.39 0.17
C ILE A 173 -23.09 -9.95 0.66
N PHE A 174 -22.33 -9.82 1.76
CA PHE A 174 -21.94 -8.53 2.30
C PHE A 174 -20.78 -7.91 1.52
N VAL A 175 -20.82 -6.60 1.32
CA VAL A 175 -19.82 -5.86 0.55
C VAL A 175 -19.18 -4.78 1.42
N ALA A 176 -17.86 -4.86 1.59
CA ALA A 176 -17.03 -3.78 2.08
C ALA A 176 -16.47 -3.00 0.88
N VAL A 177 -16.68 -1.68 0.87
CA VAL A 177 -16.17 -0.79 -0.19
C VAL A 177 -15.06 0.10 0.34
N THR A 178 -14.17 0.56 -0.53
CA THR A 178 -13.04 1.39 -0.12
C THR A 178 -13.12 2.75 -0.82
N VAL A 179 -13.06 3.81 -0.04
CA VAL A 179 -12.85 5.17 -0.52
C VAL A 179 -11.40 5.25 -1.05
N PRO A 180 -11.15 5.72 -2.28
CA PRO A 180 -9.80 5.95 -2.77
C PRO A 180 -9.02 6.93 -1.86
N ASN A 181 -7.73 6.67 -1.64
CA ASN A 181 -6.89 7.48 -0.75
C ASN A 181 -6.91 8.98 -1.10
N GLY A 182 -6.97 9.34 -2.38
CA GLY A 182 -7.01 10.73 -2.85
C GLY A 182 -8.26 11.51 -2.44
N GLU A 183 -9.35 10.84 -2.06
CA GLU A 183 -10.61 11.47 -1.64
C GLU A 183 -10.58 11.93 -0.17
N ILE A 184 -9.65 11.42 0.64
CA ILE A 184 -9.61 11.64 2.09
C ILE A 184 -9.67 13.13 2.46
N PRO A 185 -8.87 14.03 1.85
CA PRO A 185 -8.91 15.45 2.21
C PRO A 185 -10.25 16.11 1.88
N ASN A 186 -10.97 15.65 0.85
CA ASN A 186 -12.26 16.22 0.48
C ASN A 186 -13.38 15.80 1.45
N LEU A 187 -13.26 14.60 2.03
CA LEU A 187 -14.26 14.03 2.93
C LEU A 187 -14.37 14.74 4.29
N VAL A 188 -13.40 15.58 4.68
CA VAL A 188 -13.54 16.44 5.87
C VAL A 188 -14.65 17.48 5.71
N ASN A 189 -15.05 17.78 4.47
CA ASN A 189 -16.17 18.67 4.19
C ASN A 189 -17.49 17.91 4.17
N ILE A 190 -18.39 18.21 5.11
CA ILE A 190 -19.69 17.53 5.23
C ILE A 190 -20.58 17.62 3.98
N LYS A 191 -20.51 18.73 3.22
CA LYS A 191 -21.30 18.85 1.97
C LYS A 191 -20.75 17.89 0.91
N TYR A 192 -19.43 17.76 0.84
CA TYR A 192 -18.78 16.81 -0.06
C TYR A 192 -19.09 15.37 0.36
N ALA A 193 -18.87 15.03 1.64
CA ALA A 193 -19.13 13.68 2.16
C ALA A 193 -20.59 13.22 1.95
N ARG A 194 -21.57 14.13 2.12
CA ARG A 194 -22.99 13.83 1.82
C ARG A 194 -23.22 13.51 0.34
N ARG A 195 -22.59 14.27 -0.55
CA ARG A 195 -22.68 14.02 -2.00
C ARG A 195 -22.01 12.70 -2.36
N TRP A 196 -20.83 12.43 -1.79
CA TRP A 196 -20.12 11.18 -1.97
C TRP A 196 -20.98 9.98 -1.53
N ALA A 197 -21.58 10.03 -0.34
CA ALA A 197 -22.48 8.99 0.14
C ALA A 197 -23.73 8.81 -0.76
N GLY A 198 -24.33 9.93 -1.19
CA GLY A 198 -25.49 9.94 -2.08
C GLY A 198 -25.21 9.37 -3.48
N ASN A 199 -23.99 9.53 -3.98
CA ASN A 199 -23.61 9.06 -5.31
C ASN A 199 -23.07 7.63 -5.30
N ASN A 200 -22.32 7.24 -4.26
CA ASN A 200 -21.54 6.01 -4.26
C ASN A 200 -22.16 4.88 -3.43
N ILE A 201 -22.99 5.19 -2.43
CA ILE A 201 -23.56 4.18 -1.53
C ILE A 201 -25.08 4.12 -1.68
N LYS A 202 -25.75 5.28 -1.60
CA LYS A 202 -27.21 5.36 -1.58
C LYS A 202 -27.89 4.65 -2.77
N PRO A 203 -27.38 4.69 -4.02
CA PRO A 203 -28.06 4.06 -5.15
C PRO A 203 -28.10 2.53 -5.09
N PHE A 204 -27.20 1.91 -4.32
CA PHE A 204 -27.05 0.45 -4.23
C PHE A 204 -27.58 -0.11 -2.90
N TYR A 205 -27.76 0.76 -1.89
CA TYR A 205 -28.24 0.39 -0.58
C TYR A 205 -29.78 0.51 -0.48
N PRO A 206 -30.51 -0.49 0.06
CA PRO A 206 -30.02 -1.68 0.76
C PRO A 206 -29.97 -2.96 -0.11
N GLN A 207 -30.27 -2.90 -1.41
CA GLN A 207 -30.35 -4.09 -2.26
C GLN A 207 -29.01 -4.85 -2.30
N THR A 208 -27.90 -4.11 -2.35
CA THR A 208 -26.56 -4.62 -2.10
C THR A 208 -26.25 -4.45 -0.62
N LYS A 209 -25.85 -5.52 0.07
CA LYS A 209 -25.57 -5.50 1.51
C LYS A 209 -24.22 -4.86 1.81
N ILE A 210 -24.11 -3.57 1.54
CA ILE A 210 -22.95 -2.78 1.93
C ILE A 210 -22.99 -2.65 3.46
N ASN A 211 -21.95 -3.11 4.15
CA ASN A 211 -21.87 -3.06 5.62
C ASN A 211 -20.64 -2.33 6.13
N TYR A 212 -19.59 -2.18 5.31
CA TYR A 212 -18.40 -1.42 5.65
C TYR A 212 -18.02 -0.43 4.54
N VAL A 213 -17.64 0.77 4.95
CA VAL A 213 -16.97 1.76 4.09
C VAL A 213 -15.60 2.05 4.70
N LEU A 214 -14.54 1.65 3.99
CA LEU A 214 -13.15 1.84 4.40
C LEU A 214 -12.66 3.18 3.87
N VAL A 215 -12.23 4.10 4.73
CA VAL A 215 -11.64 5.38 4.34
C VAL A 215 -10.16 5.17 4.01
N GLY A 216 -9.90 4.78 2.77
CA GLY A 216 -8.57 4.48 2.28
C GLY A 216 -8.06 3.08 2.63
N ASN A 217 -6.84 2.80 2.17
CA ASN A 217 -6.10 1.57 2.40
C ASN A 217 -4.64 1.90 2.73
N GLU A 218 -4.19 1.45 3.91
CA GLU A 218 -2.80 1.55 4.39
C GLU A 218 -2.19 2.97 4.42
N VAL A 219 -3.06 3.98 4.58
CA VAL A 219 -2.70 5.41 4.58
C VAL A 219 -1.62 5.77 5.60
N LEU A 220 -1.63 5.20 6.81
CA LEU A 220 -0.62 5.52 7.83
C LEU A 220 0.79 5.10 7.40
N TYR A 221 0.91 3.98 6.68
CA TYR A 221 2.21 3.42 6.32
C TYR A 221 2.73 3.94 4.96
N TRP A 222 1.84 4.13 3.98
CA TRP A 222 2.21 4.55 2.61
C TRP A 222 1.74 5.95 2.20
N GLY A 223 0.85 6.57 2.97
CA GLY A 223 0.22 7.84 2.62
C GLY A 223 1.11 9.05 2.94
N PRO A 224 1.06 10.12 2.12
CA PRO A 224 1.67 11.39 2.49
C PRO A 224 0.95 12.02 3.69
N GLN A 225 1.66 12.90 4.41
CA GLN A 225 1.20 13.49 5.67
C GLN A 225 -0.18 14.15 5.57
N ASN A 226 -0.49 14.81 4.46
CA ASN A 226 -1.80 15.45 4.26
C ASN A 226 -2.97 14.45 4.26
N LEU A 227 -2.76 13.18 3.87
CA LEU A 227 -3.81 12.16 3.99
C LEU A 227 -3.96 11.70 5.44
N ILE A 228 -2.83 11.51 6.13
CA ILE A 228 -2.78 11.10 7.54
C ILE A 228 -3.52 12.14 8.40
N ASP A 229 -3.15 13.42 8.28
CA ASP A 229 -3.73 14.53 9.05
C ASP A 229 -5.26 14.66 8.91
N ASN A 230 -5.79 14.27 7.74
CA ASN A 230 -7.22 14.40 7.43
C ASN A 230 -8.02 13.12 7.71
N LEU A 231 -7.36 12.00 8.01
CA LEU A 231 -7.94 10.67 8.02
C LEU A 231 -9.07 10.49 9.03
N VAL A 232 -8.81 10.77 10.31
CA VAL A 232 -9.81 10.58 11.38
C VAL A 232 -10.98 11.56 11.21
N SER A 233 -10.70 12.79 10.79
CA SER A 233 -11.71 13.80 10.48
C SER A 233 -12.60 13.38 9.30
N ALA A 234 -12.03 12.79 8.26
CA ALA A 234 -12.76 12.24 7.13
C ALA A 234 -13.64 11.05 7.56
N MET A 235 -13.14 10.13 8.39
CA MET A 235 -13.91 9.00 8.93
C MET A 235 -15.15 9.48 9.71
N ARG A 236 -14.96 10.42 10.64
CA ARG A 236 -16.05 11.02 11.42
C ARG A 236 -17.08 11.71 10.53
N THR A 237 -16.61 12.51 9.58
CA THR A 237 -17.50 13.28 8.68
C THR A 237 -18.29 12.36 7.76
N LEU A 238 -17.66 11.31 7.22
CA LEU A 238 -18.32 10.33 6.37
C LEU A 238 -19.36 9.52 7.14
N HIS A 239 -19.07 9.10 8.38
CA HIS A 239 -20.03 8.42 9.25
C HIS A 239 -21.30 9.28 9.46
N ILE A 240 -21.13 10.56 9.79
CA ILE A 240 -22.25 11.51 9.91
C ILE A 240 -23.00 11.65 8.58
N ALA A 241 -22.29 11.72 7.45
CA ALA A 241 -22.89 11.87 6.13
C ALA A 241 -23.73 10.66 5.71
N LEU A 242 -23.30 9.43 6.04
CA LEU A 242 -24.06 8.20 5.79
C LEU A 242 -25.37 8.20 6.57
N ILE A 243 -25.31 8.47 7.88
CA ILE A 243 -26.49 8.54 8.75
C ILE A 243 -27.47 9.60 8.23
N ARG A 244 -26.99 10.82 7.91
CA ARG A 244 -27.82 11.91 7.38
C ARG A 244 -28.40 11.64 6.00
N SER A 245 -27.83 10.68 5.27
CA SER A 245 -28.36 10.21 3.98
C SER A 245 -29.35 9.05 4.14
N GLY A 246 -29.72 8.71 5.39
CA GLY A 246 -30.61 7.58 5.70
C GLY A 246 -29.98 6.23 5.37
N ILE A 247 -28.65 6.14 5.39
CA ILE A 247 -27.91 4.89 5.25
C ILE A 247 -27.51 4.46 6.66
N GLN A 248 -28.30 3.54 7.22
CA GLN A 248 -28.09 2.99 8.56
C GLN A 248 -27.41 1.62 8.45
N GLY A 249 -26.73 1.16 9.50
CA GLY A 249 -26.11 -0.18 9.51
C GLY A 249 -24.86 -0.33 8.64
N VAL A 250 -24.29 0.78 8.16
CA VAL A 250 -22.99 0.81 7.47
C VAL A 250 -21.95 1.40 8.41
N ASN A 251 -20.95 0.60 8.78
CA ASN A 251 -19.84 1.02 9.64
C ASN A 251 -18.72 1.68 8.82
N VAL A 252 -18.06 2.68 9.40
CA VAL A 252 -16.92 3.36 8.78
C VAL A 252 -15.66 2.92 9.49
N THR A 253 -14.67 2.46 8.72
CA THR A 253 -13.38 1.99 9.24
C THR A 253 -12.27 2.28 8.23
N MET A 254 -11.09 1.71 8.39
CA MET A 254 -9.96 1.78 7.48
C MET A 254 -9.17 0.47 7.58
N ALA A 255 -8.58 0.02 6.47
CA ALA A 255 -7.63 -1.08 6.49
C ALA A 255 -6.19 -0.61 6.75
N HIS A 256 -5.58 -1.14 7.80
CA HIS A 256 -4.21 -0.84 8.21
C HIS A 256 -3.21 -1.92 7.77
N SER A 257 -2.02 -1.52 7.35
CA SER A 257 -0.89 -2.43 7.23
C SER A 257 -0.39 -2.81 8.64
N LEU A 258 0.13 -4.02 8.84
CA LEU A 258 0.85 -4.36 10.08
C LEU A 258 2.13 -3.51 10.29
N GLY A 259 2.58 -2.77 9.26
CA GLY A 259 3.66 -1.79 9.37
C GLY A 259 3.40 -0.66 10.38
N ILE A 260 2.19 -0.51 10.91
CA ILE A 260 1.88 0.42 12.01
C ILE A 260 2.43 0.00 13.38
N LEU A 261 2.98 -1.21 13.49
CA LEU A 261 3.59 -1.75 14.71
C LEU A 261 5.12 -1.56 14.71
N GLU A 262 5.72 -1.41 15.90
CA GLU A 262 7.18 -1.38 16.07
C GLU A 262 7.78 -2.79 16.08
N SER A 263 7.68 -3.46 17.24
CA SER A 263 7.98 -4.88 17.42
C SER A 263 6.68 -5.59 17.78
N SER A 264 6.47 -6.78 17.24
CA SER A 264 5.34 -7.66 17.54
C SER A 264 5.79 -9.05 17.99
N GLN A 265 7.05 -9.17 18.43
CA GLN A 265 7.65 -10.43 18.87
C GLN A 265 8.13 -10.32 20.33
N PRO A 266 7.51 -11.04 21.28
CA PRO A 266 6.26 -11.80 21.14
C PRO A 266 5.05 -10.88 20.93
N PRO A 267 3.89 -11.40 20.46
CA PRO A 267 2.68 -10.61 20.21
C PRO A 267 2.20 -9.80 21.43
N SER A 268 2.41 -10.31 22.65
CA SER A 268 2.04 -9.62 23.90
C SER A 268 2.80 -8.31 24.14
N LEU A 269 3.94 -8.08 23.46
CA LEU A 269 4.69 -6.83 23.52
C LEU A 269 4.41 -5.90 22.35
N ALA A 270 3.43 -6.23 21.49
CA ALA A 270 3.10 -5.43 20.32
C ALA A 270 2.65 -4.03 20.72
N LYS A 271 3.24 -3.01 20.08
CA LYS A 271 2.86 -1.61 20.23
C LYS A 271 2.83 -0.89 18.90
N PHE A 272 1.94 0.09 18.79
CA PHE A 272 1.93 1.03 17.68
C PHE A 272 3.23 1.85 17.64
N ARG A 273 3.61 2.26 16.43
CA ARG A 273 4.77 3.14 16.20
C ARG A 273 4.58 4.49 16.87
N SER A 274 5.63 4.91 17.59
CA SER A 274 5.74 6.27 18.10
C SER A 274 5.58 7.27 16.96
N GLY A 275 4.69 8.24 17.14
CA GLY A 275 4.38 9.26 16.14
C GLY A 275 2.98 9.10 15.54
N TRP A 276 2.49 7.87 15.39
CA TRP A 276 1.11 7.58 14.97
C TRP A 276 0.21 7.18 16.13
N ASP A 277 0.79 6.61 17.19
CA ASP A 277 0.11 6.11 18.37
C ASP A 277 -0.86 7.14 19.00
N LYS A 278 -0.39 8.37 19.23
CA LYS A 278 -1.18 9.41 19.93
C LYS A 278 -1.98 10.30 18.98
N GLY A 279 -1.36 10.72 17.87
CA GLY A 279 -1.95 11.71 16.95
C GLY A 279 -3.04 11.13 16.06
N ASP A 280 -2.89 9.87 15.64
CA ASP A 280 -3.72 9.28 14.60
C ASP A 280 -4.50 8.06 15.13
N LEU A 281 -3.80 7.10 15.72
CA LEU A 281 -4.37 5.82 16.12
C LEU A 281 -5.24 5.93 17.36
N ALA A 282 -4.82 6.65 18.40
CA ALA A 282 -5.66 6.87 19.59
C ALA A 282 -7.03 7.51 19.25
N PRO A 283 -7.12 8.66 18.55
CA PRO A 283 -8.42 9.24 18.20
C PRO A 283 -9.21 8.40 17.20
N MET A 284 -8.54 7.59 16.37
CA MET A 284 -9.20 6.65 15.47
C MET A 284 -9.84 5.48 16.23
N VAL A 285 -9.10 4.84 17.14
CA VAL A 285 -9.62 3.75 17.97
C VAL A 285 -10.77 4.26 18.84
N GLN A 286 -10.68 5.47 19.38
CA GLN A 286 -11.80 6.11 20.07
C GLN A 286 -13.03 6.24 19.16
N PHE A 287 -12.87 6.75 17.93
CA PHE A 287 -13.97 6.85 16.96
C PHE A 287 -14.58 5.48 16.62
N LEU A 288 -13.74 4.46 16.42
CA LEU A 288 -14.19 3.10 16.13
C LEU A 288 -14.99 2.52 17.30
N GLN A 289 -14.54 2.75 18.54
CA GLN A 289 -15.25 2.35 19.75
C GLN A 289 -16.61 3.05 19.86
N GLU A 290 -16.66 4.38 19.71
CA GLU A 290 -17.88 5.18 19.79
C GLU A 290 -18.92 4.76 18.73
N THR A 291 -18.47 4.41 17.53
CA THR A 291 -19.33 4.00 16.42
C THR A 291 -19.56 2.49 16.32
N LYS A 292 -18.97 1.70 17.23
CA LYS A 292 -18.98 0.23 17.21
C LYS A 292 -18.51 -0.32 15.85
N SER A 293 -17.52 0.33 15.26
CA SER A 293 -16.89 -0.10 14.00
C SER A 293 -15.62 -0.91 14.31
N PRO A 294 -15.27 -1.93 13.51
CA PRO A 294 -14.08 -2.74 13.76
C PRO A 294 -12.80 -2.00 13.39
N PHE A 295 -11.69 -2.37 14.02
CA PHE A 295 -10.34 -2.02 13.55
C PHE A 295 -9.90 -3.05 12.50
N MET A 296 -9.67 -2.64 11.25
CA MET A 296 -9.32 -3.58 10.17
C MET A 296 -7.83 -3.57 9.88
N VAL A 297 -7.25 -4.75 9.73
CA VAL A 297 -5.84 -4.93 9.36
C VAL A 297 -5.76 -5.76 8.07
N ASN A 298 -4.73 -5.49 7.26
CA ASN A 298 -4.29 -6.33 6.16
C ASN A 298 -3.09 -7.14 6.67
N PRO A 299 -3.29 -8.36 7.21
CA PRO A 299 -2.19 -9.20 7.63
C PRO A 299 -1.57 -9.89 6.41
N TYR A 300 -0.26 -9.76 6.24
CA TYR A 300 0.47 -10.45 5.17
C TYR A 300 1.58 -11.32 5.76
N PRO A 301 1.26 -12.52 6.29
CA PRO A 301 2.26 -13.42 6.87
C PRO A 301 3.41 -13.73 5.92
N TYR A 302 3.12 -13.79 4.61
CA TYR A 302 4.12 -14.00 3.56
C TYR A 302 5.30 -13.01 3.63
N PHE A 303 5.06 -11.73 3.96
CA PHE A 303 6.15 -10.74 4.07
C PHE A 303 6.95 -10.83 5.37
N GLY A 304 6.41 -11.48 6.39
CA GLY A 304 7.11 -11.77 7.64
C GLY A 304 7.87 -13.10 7.65
N TYR A 305 7.70 -13.92 6.60
CA TYR A 305 8.34 -15.23 6.52
C TYR A 305 9.81 -15.11 6.14
N SER A 306 10.69 -15.61 7.00
CA SER A 306 12.09 -15.88 6.68
C SER A 306 12.36 -17.38 6.83
N LEU A 307 13.05 -17.96 5.84
CA LEU A 307 13.71 -19.27 6.01
C LEU A 307 14.90 -19.04 6.93
N GLU A 308 14.71 -19.23 8.24
CA GLU A 308 15.81 -19.56 9.15
C GLU A 308 16.04 -21.08 9.13
#